data_AF-A0A3F2ZZ26-F1
#
_entry.id   AF-A0A3F2ZZ26-F1
#
_cell.length_a   1.000
_cell.length_b   1.000
_cell.length_c   1.000
_cell.angle_alpha   90.00
_cell.angle_beta   90.00
_cell.angle_gamma   90.00
#
_symmetry.space_group_name_H-M   'P 1'
#
loop_
_entity.id
_entity.type
_entity.pdbx_description
1 polymer ?
#
loop_
_entity_poly.entity_id
_entity_poly.type
_entity_poly.pdbx_seq_one_letter_code
_entity_poly.pdbx_strand_id
1 'polypeptide(L)'
;MNCLKRKKFKNLHLYYNLKYIFTETNLKIDKKGIFLETIFNKKIIKWKYINDLYIIDNNVLIRSFSDYNILIPASAINSNDDLENLIEIFRENTSKYPQYSYPKDIEFI
;
A
#
# COMPACT_ATOMS: atom_id res chain seq x y z
N MET A 1 -24.17 -1.02 11.51
CA MET A 1 -24.06 -2.12 10.52
C MET A 1 -23.31 -1.57 9.31
N ASN A 2 -21.97 -1.47 9.37
CA ASN A 2 -21.18 -0.81 8.32
C ASN A 2 -20.46 -1.85 7.46
N CYS A 3 -21.12 -2.24 6.38
CA CYS A 3 -20.58 -3.10 5.35
C CYS A 3 -19.59 -2.26 4.53
N LEU A 4 -18.29 -2.35 4.84
CA LEU A 4 -17.21 -1.78 4.02
C LEU A 4 -17.33 -2.36 2.61
N LYS A 5 -17.83 -1.54 1.69
CA LYS A 5 -17.99 -1.88 0.27
C LYS A 5 -16.62 -2.29 -0.27
N ARG A 6 -16.47 -3.58 -0.63
CA ARG A 6 -15.32 -4.09 -1.38
C ARG A 6 -15.24 -3.33 -2.71
N LYS A 7 -14.40 -2.30 -2.80
CA LYS A 7 -14.01 -1.72 -4.08
C LYS A 7 -12.84 -2.54 -4.63
N LYS A 8 -13.04 -3.14 -5.79
CA LYS A 8 -12.01 -3.88 -6.53
C LYS A 8 -11.42 -2.88 -7.53
N PHE A 9 -10.22 -2.37 -7.25
CA PHE A 9 -9.51 -1.54 -8.21
C PHE A 9 -9.05 -2.46 -9.36
N LYS A 10 -9.54 -2.21 -10.57
CA LYS A 10 -9.04 -2.85 -11.79
C LYS A 10 -7.89 -2.00 -12.33
N ASN A 11 -6.85 -2.66 -12.83
CA ASN A 11 -5.64 -2.06 -13.41
C ASN A 11 -4.70 -1.35 -12.41
N LEU A 12 -4.01 -2.10 -11.54
CA LEU A 12 -2.82 -1.60 -10.85
C LEU A 12 -1.53 -2.15 -11.47
N HIS A 13 -0.62 -1.24 -11.84
CA HIS A 13 0.73 -1.59 -12.29
C HIS A 13 1.71 -1.41 -11.13
N LEU A 14 2.09 -2.51 -10.49
CA LEU A 14 3.12 -2.53 -9.44
C LEU A 14 4.49 -2.73 -10.06
N TYR A 15 5.40 -1.81 -9.77
CA TYR A 15 6.80 -1.92 -10.17
C TYR A 15 7.65 -2.41 -9.01
N TYR A 16 7.95 -3.71 -8.96
CA TYR A 16 9.24 -4.23 -8.48
C TYR A 16 9.46 -5.66 -8.99
N ASN A 17 10.71 -5.94 -9.41
CA ASN A 17 11.17 -7.04 -10.28
C ASN A 17 10.76 -6.91 -11.75
N LEU A 18 11.75 -6.70 -12.64
CA LEU A 18 11.61 -6.66 -14.11
C LEU A 18 10.88 -7.89 -14.71
N LYS A 19 10.70 -8.96 -13.93
CA LYS A 19 10.00 -10.19 -14.33
C LYS A 19 8.46 -10.04 -14.40
N TYR A 20 7.87 -8.97 -13.84
CA TYR A 20 6.41 -8.84 -13.65
C TYR A 20 5.78 -7.58 -14.26
N ILE A 21 6.52 -6.80 -15.05
CA ILE A 21 6.13 -5.47 -15.60
C ILE A 21 4.78 -5.45 -16.35
N PHE A 22 4.31 -6.59 -16.85
CA PHE A 22 3.10 -6.68 -17.69
C PHE A 22 1.95 -7.45 -17.05
N THR A 23 2.02 -7.80 -15.76
CA THR A 23 0.97 -8.61 -15.13
C THR A 23 0.01 -7.71 -14.36
N GLU A 24 -1.26 -7.69 -14.77
CA GLU A 24 -2.31 -6.98 -14.04
C GLU A 24 -2.31 -7.46 -12.58
N THR A 25 -2.11 -6.53 -11.65
CA THR A 25 -2.16 -6.85 -10.23
C THR A 25 -3.44 -6.28 -9.64
N ASN A 26 -4.24 -7.13 -9.02
CA ASN A 26 -5.38 -6.70 -8.24
C ASN A 26 -4.89 -6.24 -6.87
N LEU A 27 -5.16 -4.98 -6.52
CA LEU A 27 -4.90 -4.46 -5.18
C LEU A 27 -6.22 -4.40 -4.41
N LYS A 28 -6.21 -5.00 -3.23
CA LYS A 28 -7.33 -4.98 -2.30
C LYS A 28 -6.83 -4.57 -0.92
N ILE A 29 -7.49 -3.59 -0.33
CA ILE A 29 -7.15 -3.09 1.00
C ILE A 29 -8.19 -3.58 1.99
N ASP A 30 -7.76 -4.13 3.13
CA ASP A 30 -8.63 -4.48 4.24
C ASP A 30 -7.97 -4.21 5.60
N LYS A 31 -8.64 -4.60 6.70
CA LYS A 31 -8.16 -4.41 8.08
C LYS A 31 -6.84 -5.13 8.42
N LYS A 32 -6.47 -6.19 7.70
CA LYS A 32 -5.23 -6.95 7.88
C LYS A 32 -4.05 -6.33 7.12
N GLY A 33 -4.31 -5.60 6.03
CA GLY A 33 -3.28 -4.97 5.22
C GLY A 33 -3.65 -4.79 3.75
N ILE A 34 -2.63 -4.67 2.92
CA ILE A 34 -2.74 -4.57 1.47
C ILE A 34 -2.51 -5.95 0.85
N PHE A 35 -3.51 -6.44 0.13
CA PHE A 35 -3.45 -7.69 -0.63
C PHE A 35 -3.09 -7.38 -2.08
N LEU A 36 -2.06 -8.06 -2.56
CA LEU A 36 -1.56 -8.01 -3.93
C LEU A 36 -1.82 -9.36 -4.57
N GLU A 37 -2.66 -9.41 -5.60
CA GLU A 37 -3.02 -10.63 -6.30
C GLU A 37 -2.70 -10.51 -7.78
N THR A 38 -1.75 -11.33 -8.22
CA THR A 38 -1.40 -11.52 -9.63
C THR A 38 -1.87 -12.90 -10.06
N ILE A 39 -1.82 -13.19 -11.37
CA ILE A 39 -2.10 -14.54 -11.91
C ILE A 39 -1.17 -15.61 -11.30
N PHE A 40 0.05 -15.21 -10.90
CA PHE A 40 1.09 -16.13 -10.43
C PHE A 40 1.18 -16.24 -8.90
N ASN A 41 0.78 -15.19 -8.18
CA ASN A 41 1.05 -15.10 -6.74
C ASN A 41 0.04 -14.22 -6.01
N LYS A 42 -0.26 -14.59 -4.76
CA LYS A 42 -1.05 -13.81 -3.81
C LYS A 42 -0.20 -13.45 -2.60
N LYS A 43 -0.12 -12.18 -2.28
CA LYS A 43 0.69 -11.66 -1.19
C LYS A 43 -0.10 -10.67 -0.32
N ILE A 44 0.26 -10.60 0.96
CA ILE A 44 -0.32 -9.68 1.93
C ILE A 44 0.79 -8.87 2.58
N ILE A 45 0.73 -7.55 2.48
CA ILE A 45 1.58 -6.62 3.22
C ILE A 45 0.76 -6.11 4.41
N LYS A 46 1.12 -6.55 5.61
CA LYS A 46 0.43 -6.13 6.84
C LYS A 46 0.70 -4.66 7.14
N TRP A 47 -0.28 -3.97 7.73
CA TRP A 47 -0.16 -2.55 8.11
C TRP A 47 1.08 -2.21 8.92
N LYS A 48 1.50 -3.10 9.84
CA LYS A 48 2.72 -2.93 10.64
C LYS A 48 4.04 -2.84 9.85
N TYR A 49 4.02 -3.22 8.57
CA TYR A 49 5.19 -3.14 7.71
C TYR A 49 5.14 -1.96 6.76
N ILE A 50 4.05 -1.18 6.75
CA ILE A 50 3.94 0.01 5.91
C ILE A 50 4.60 1.17 6.65
N ASN A 51 5.52 1.85 5.97
CA ASN A 51 6.25 2.97 6.54
C ASN A 51 5.53 4.28 6.22
N ASP A 52 5.44 4.62 4.92
CA ASP A 52 4.93 5.91 4.47
C ASP A 52 4.12 5.78 3.17
N LEU A 53 3.33 6.81 2.91
CA LEU A 53 2.62 7.03 1.66
C LEU A 53 3.04 8.38 1.08
N TYR A 54 3.43 8.40 -0.18
CA TYR A 54 3.74 9.62 -0.94
C TYR A 54 2.82 9.74 -2.14
N ILE A 55 2.52 10.98 -2.53
CA ILE A 55 1.75 11.31 -3.72
C ILE A 55 2.62 12.22 -4.58
N ILE A 56 2.91 11.80 -5.81
CA ILE A 56 3.75 12.53 -6.76
C ILE A 56 3.05 12.48 -8.12
N ASP A 57 2.63 13.62 -8.64
CA ASP A 57 1.90 13.73 -9.91
C ASP A 57 0.71 12.75 -10.00
N ASN A 58 -0.11 12.73 -8.93
CA ASN A 58 -1.24 11.80 -8.74
C ASN A 58 -0.88 10.30 -8.70
N ASN A 59 0.40 9.94 -8.73
CA ASN A 59 0.84 8.58 -8.47
C ASN A 59 0.99 8.38 -6.96
N VAL A 60 0.56 7.23 -6.46
CA VAL A 60 0.69 6.88 -5.04
C VAL A 60 1.84 5.89 -4.87
N LEU A 61 2.83 6.26 -4.09
CA LEU A 61 3.94 5.40 -3.68
C LEU A 61 3.78 5.02 -2.21
N ILE A 62 3.66 3.73 -1.95
CA ILE A 62 3.57 3.18 -0.60
C ILE A 62 4.89 2.45 -0.32
N ARG A 63 5.62 2.96 0.67
CA ARG A 63 6.86 2.34 1.15
C ARG A 63 6.55 1.35 2.24
N SER A 64 7.23 0.21 2.22
CA SER A 64 7.15 -0.77 3.29
C SER A 64 8.55 -1.18 3.76
N PHE A 65 8.66 -1.61 5.01
CA PHE A 65 9.85 -2.25 5.57
C PHE A 65 10.07 -3.67 5.04
N SER A 66 9.11 -4.20 4.26
CA SER A 66 9.30 -5.45 3.53
C SER A 66 9.96 -5.19 2.19
N ASP A 67 10.37 -6.24 1.46
CA ASP A 67 11.07 -6.11 0.18
C ASP A 67 10.22 -5.54 -0.98
N TYR A 68 9.10 -4.87 -0.69
CA TYR A 68 8.07 -4.49 -1.66
C TYR A 68 7.60 -3.06 -1.42
N ASN A 69 7.99 -2.16 -2.32
CA ASN A 69 7.32 -0.88 -2.48
C ASN A 69 6.17 -1.05 -3.47
N ILE A 70 5.05 -0.38 -3.22
CA ILE A 70 3.88 -0.40 -4.07
C ILE A 70 3.80 0.94 -4.80
N LEU A 71 3.79 0.90 -6.13
CA LEU A 71 3.41 2.03 -6.96
C LEU A 71 1.98 1.82 -7.48
N ILE A 72 1.12 2.80 -7.27
CA ILE A 72 -0.21 2.90 -7.87
C ILE A 72 -0.13 4.05 -8.87
N PRO A 73 -0.16 3.78 -10.19
CA PRO A 73 -0.07 4.83 -11.17
C PRO A 73 -1.34 5.69 -11.15
N ALA A 74 -1.21 6.98 -11.50
CA ALA A 74 -2.33 7.90 -11.60
C ALA A 74 -3.44 7.37 -12.53
N SER A 75 -3.07 6.62 -13.57
CA SER A 75 -4.01 5.98 -14.50
C SER A 75 -4.93 4.95 -13.85
N ALA A 76 -4.58 4.43 -12.67
CA ALA A 76 -5.40 3.49 -11.90
C ALA A 76 -6.38 4.19 -10.96
N ILE A 77 -6.27 5.52 -10.81
CA ILE A 77 -7.07 6.33 -9.89
C ILE A 77 -8.15 7.03 -10.72
N ASN A 78 -9.41 6.60 -10.55
CA ASN A 78 -10.50 7.07 -11.39
C ASN A 78 -10.98 8.47 -11.02
N SER A 79 -10.76 8.91 -9.78
CA SER A 79 -11.19 10.22 -9.28
C SER A 79 -10.35 10.69 -8.09
N ASN A 80 -10.41 11.99 -7.79
CA ASN A 80 -9.80 12.55 -6.58
C ASN A 80 -10.43 11.95 -5.31
N ASP A 81 -11.73 11.62 -5.32
CA ASP A 81 -12.37 10.94 -4.20
C ASP A 81 -11.74 9.56 -3.93
N ASP A 82 -11.36 8.81 -4.97
CA ASP A 82 -10.67 7.53 -4.81
C ASP A 82 -9.29 7.71 -4.13
N LEU A 83 -8.59 8.80 -4.47
CA LEU A 83 -7.32 9.16 -3.85
C LEU A 83 -7.50 9.55 -2.38
N GLU A 84 -8.48 10.40 -2.06
CA GLU A 84 -8.78 10.82 -0.69
C GLU A 84 -9.18 9.63 0.20
N ASN A 85 -10.06 8.77 -0.29
CA ASN A 85 -10.45 7.54 0.40
C ASN A 85 -9.22 6.64 0.68
N LEU A 86 -8.30 6.55 -0.28
CA LEU A 86 -7.07 5.78 -0.10
C LEU A 86 -6.21 6.41 1.00
N ILE A 87 -5.99 7.72 0.98
CA ILE A 87 -5.24 8.45 2.03
C ILE A 87 -5.87 8.23 3.41
N GLU A 88 -7.19 8.30 3.52
CA GLU A 88 -7.92 8.11 4.77
C GLU A 88 -7.73 6.68 5.32
N ILE A 89 -7.88 5.66 4.46
CA ILE A 89 -7.63 4.26 4.84
C ILE A 89 -6.20 4.09 5.35
N PHE A 90 -5.21 4.68 4.69
CA PHE A 90 -3.83 4.63 5.17
C PHE A 90 -3.70 5.30 6.53
N ARG A 91 -4.21 6.53 6.68
CA ARG A 91 -4.17 7.27 7.95
C ARG A 91 -4.79 6.49 9.11
N GLU A 92 -5.94 5.86 8.91
CA GLU A 92 -6.64 5.09 9.94
C GLU A 92 -5.92 3.79 10.34
N ASN A 93 -5.22 3.14 9.41
CA ASN A 93 -4.64 1.82 9.62
C ASN A 93 -3.14 1.84 9.94
N THR A 94 -2.38 2.84 9.47
CA THR A 94 -0.95 2.98 9.81
C THR A 94 -0.73 3.68 11.16
N SER A 95 -1.61 4.59 11.57
CA SER A 95 -1.53 5.28 12.87
C SER A 95 -1.65 4.37 14.10
N LYS A 96 -2.08 3.12 13.92
CA LYS A 96 -2.25 2.15 15.01
C LYS A 96 -1.01 1.30 15.29
N TYR A 97 0.04 1.41 14.49
CA TYR A 97 1.28 0.68 14.73
C TYR A 97 2.37 1.68 15.11
N PRO A 98 2.99 1.53 16.30
CA PRO A 98 4.09 2.39 16.67
C PRO A 98 5.13 2.30 15.56
N GLN A 99 5.51 3.46 15.01
CA GLN A 99 6.74 3.58 14.24
C GLN A 99 7.81 2.97 15.13
N TYR A 100 8.39 1.85 14.71
CA TYR A 100 9.59 1.33 15.36
C TYR A 100 10.71 2.34 15.08
N SER A 101 10.69 3.46 15.79
CA SER A 101 11.88 4.23 16.04
C SER A 101 12.78 3.30 16.83
N TYR A 102 13.85 2.85 16.20
CA TYR A 102 15.02 2.35 16.92
C TYR A 102 15.29 3.32 18.09
N PRO A 103 15.59 2.86 19.31
CA PRO A 103 15.96 3.77 20.39
C PRO A 103 17.07 4.66 19.83
N LYS A 104 16.82 5.98 19.78
CA LYS A 104 17.81 6.93 19.28
C LYS A 104 19.06 6.99 20.18
N ASP A 105 18.97 6.34 21.33
CA ASP A 105 19.98 6.33 22.38
C ASP A 105 20.39 4.88 22.66
N ILE A 106 21.15 4.26 21.76
CA ILE A 106 22.08 3.20 22.19
C ILE A 106 23.43 3.87 22.34
N GLU A 107 23.67 4.45 23.51
CA GLU A 107 25.02 4.75 23.95
C GLU A 107 25.70 3.41 24.24
N PHE A 108 26.70 3.06 23.44
CA PHE A 108 27.63 2.00 23.79
C PHE A 108 28.48 2.52 24.96
N ILE A 109 28.21 2.00 26.17
CA ILE A 109 29.06 2.18 27.36
C ILE A 109 30.39 1.45 27.15
#